data_AF-A0AAV0VC17-F1
#
_entry.id   AF-A0AAV0VC17-F1
#
_cell.length_a   1.000
_cell.length_b   1.000
_cell.length_c   1.000
_cell.angle_alpha   90.00
_cell.angle_beta   90.00
_cell.angle_gamma   90.00
#
_symmetry.space_group_name_H-M   'P 1'
#
loop_
_entity.id
_entity.type
_entity.pdbx_description
1 polymer ?
#
loop_
_entity_poly.entity_id
_entity_poly.type
_entity_poly.pdbx_seq_one_letter_code
_entity_poly.pdbx_strand_id
1 'polypeptide(L)'
;MDISSLVPGTQEVLNDLLVEHGLTQWQVVRDIRVSTDSEEVVDVIYGNVLTSKLEDERIERKRKRKTAKLPSDKQQSAYCCFVVLPAISCSPTLSIKRLQRLQQCADANEPSLVSSANKRTFLSITDAANISYYVLQTPAILP
;
A
#
# COMPACT_ATOMS: atom_id res chain seq x y z
N MET A 1 12.99 -9.66 -9.72
CA MET A 1 11.58 -9.80 -10.10
C MET A 1 11.38 -9.04 -11.39
N ASP A 2 10.72 -9.63 -12.39
CA ASP A 2 10.47 -8.96 -13.67
C ASP A 2 9.19 -8.11 -13.58
N ILE A 3 9.36 -6.80 -13.44
CA ILE A 3 8.30 -5.82 -13.16
C ILE A 3 7.32 -5.71 -14.35
N SER A 4 7.75 -6.01 -15.58
CA SER A 4 6.89 -5.95 -16.77
C SER A 4 5.81 -7.03 -16.84
N SER A 5 5.82 -8.01 -15.92
CA SER A 5 4.78 -9.04 -15.82
C SER A 5 3.65 -8.69 -14.86
N LEU A 6 3.70 -7.51 -14.23
CA LEU A 6 2.69 -7.06 -13.28
C LEU A 6 1.51 -6.39 -14.00
N VAL A 7 0.33 -6.45 -13.38
CA VAL A 7 -0.84 -5.69 -13.83
C VAL A 7 -0.50 -4.19 -13.81
N PRO A 8 -0.94 -3.37 -14.78
CA PRO A 8 -0.53 -1.98 -14.90
C PRO A 8 -0.64 -1.17 -13.59
N GLY A 9 -1.74 -1.31 -12.83
CA GLY A 9 -1.89 -0.62 -11.55
C GLY A 9 -0.86 -1.05 -10.49
N THR A 10 -0.53 -2.33 -10.43
CA THR A 10 0.52 -2.86 -9.52
C THR A 10 1.90 -2.39 -9.94
N GLN A 11 2.16 -2.30 -11.25
CA GLN A 11 3.40 -1.77 -11.80
C GLN A 11 3.57 -0.27 -11.47
N GLU A 12 2.51 0.53 -11.62
CA GLU A 12 2.51 1.96 -11.29
C GLU A 12 2.81 2.19 -9.81
N VAL A 13 2.09 1.49 -8.92
CA VAL A 13 2.33 1.59 -7.46
C VAL A 13 3.73 1.14 -7.11
N LEU A 14 4.22 0.02 -7.66
CA LEU A 14 5.56 -0.47 -7.36
C LEU A 14 6.63 0.55 -7.80
N ASN A 15 6.49 1.12 -9.00
CA ASN A 15 7.44 2.12 -9.50
C ASN A 15 7.44 3.39 -8.65
N ASP A 16 6.26 3.88 -8.26
CA ASP A 16 6.14 5.04 -7.38
C ASP A 16 6.76 4.77 -5.99
N LEU A 17 6.49 3.60 -5.41
CA LEU A 17 7.11 3.19 -4.15
C LEU A 17 8.63 3.10 -4.24
N LEU A 18 9.18 2.60 -5.36
CA LEU A 18 10.63 2.50 -5.57
C LEU A 18 11.30 3.87 -5.78
N VAL A 19 10.71 4.71 -6.63
CA VAL A 19 11.32 5.99 -7.04
C VAL A 19 11.06 7.08 -6.01
N GLU A 20 9.80 7.24 -5.61
CA GLU A 20 9.38 8.36 -4.77
C GLU A 20 9.51 7.99 -3.28
N HIS A 21 9.16 6.77 -2.87
CA HIS A 21 9.10 6.41 -1.44
C HIS A 21 10.31 5.61 -0.93
N GLY A 22 11.22 5.18 -1.81
CA GLY A 22 12.45 4.47 -1.42
C GLY A 22 12.20 3.06 -0.89
N LEU A 23 11.26 2.34 -1.51
CA LEU A 23 10.97 0.94 -1.19
C LEU A 23 12.20 0.05 -1.39
N THR A 24 12.50 -0.77 -0.39
CA THR A 24 13.60 -1.74 -0.40
C THR A 24 13.10 -3.10 0.09
N GLN A 25 13.85 -4.17 -0.21
CA GLN A 25 13.55 -5.54 0.25
C GLN A 25 12.08 -5.94 0.02
N TRP A 26 11.60 -5.69 -1.19
CA TRP A 26 10.19 -5.83 -1.51
C TRP A 26 9.85 -7.16 -2.16
N GLN A 27 8.58 -7.54 -2.04
CA GLN A 27 7.99 -8.71 -2.67
C GLN A 27 6.56 -8.40 -3.08
N VAL A 28 6.16 -8.84 -4.28
CA VAL A 28 4.78 -8.76 -4.75
C VAL A 28 4.13 -10.14 -4.63
N VAL A 29 2.99 -10.21 -3.96
CA VAL A 29 2.09 -11.36 -3.95
C VAL A 29 0.89 -11.00 -4.82
N ARG A 30 0.64 -11.80 -5.86
CA ARG A 30 -0.37 -11.51 -6.88
C ARG A 30 -1.62 -12.33 -6.71
N ASP A 31 -2.70 -11.87 -7.34
CA ASP A 31 -3.95 -12.62 -7.53
C ASP A 31 -4.58 -13.10 -6.20
N ILE A 32 -4.48 -12.28 -5.16
CA ILE A 32 -5.01 -12.59 -3.82
C ILE A 32 -6.52 -12.39 -3.82
N ARG A 33 -7.26 -13.45 -3.55
CA ARG A 33 -8.72 -13.37 -3.40
C ARG A 33 -9.10 -12.67 -2.10
N VAL A 34 -9.90 -11.61 -2.22
CA VAL A 34 -10.37 -10.81 -1.06
C VAL A 34 -11.52 -11.50 -0.31
N SER A 35 -12.29 -12.33 -0.99
CA SER A 35 -13.42 -13.06 -0.43
C SER A 35 -13.63 -14.35 -1.22
N THR A 36 -14.06 -15.42 -0.55
CA THR A 36 -14.41 -16.69 -1.20
C THR A 36 -15.59 -16.56 -2.17
N ASP A 37 -16.49 -15.63 -1.87
CA ASP A 37 -17.76 -15.43 -2.59
C ASP A 37 -17.66 -14.35 -3.70
N SER A 38 -16.44 -13.85 -3.97
CA SER A 38 -16.20 -12.79 -4.95
C SER A 38 -15.02 -13.16 -5.83
N GLU A 39 -15.10 -12.83 -7.13
CA GLU A 39 -13.98 -12.88 -8.06
C GLU A 39 -13.02 -11.68 -7.89
N GLU A 40 -13.18 -10.90 -6.81
CA GLU A 40 -12.31 -9.80 -6.47
C GLU A 40 -10.92 -10.31 -6.08
N VAL A 41 -9.95 -10.03 -6.95
CA VAL A 41 -8.53 -10.29 -6.76
C VAL A 41 -7.76 -8.98 -6.61
N VAL A 42 -6.77 -8.99 -5.73
CA VAL A 42 -5.87 -7.85 -5.48
C VAL A 42 -4.43 -8.32 -5.45
N ASP A 43 -3.52 -7.41 -5.77
CA ASP A 43 -2.10 -7.62 -5.56
C ASP A 43 -1.68 -6.93 -4.26
N VAL A 44 -0.70 -7.49 -3.57
CA VAL A 44 -0.12 -6.89 -2.36
C VAL A 44 1.39 -6.80 -2.50
N ILE A 45 1.91 -5.59 -2.29
CA ILE A 45 3.33 -5.30 -2.27
C ILE A 45 3.77 -5.21 -0.82
N TYR A 46 4.73 -6.03 -0.42
CA TYR A 46 5.36 -5.99 0.88
C TYR A 46 6.75 -5.38 0.73
N GLY A 47 7.22 -4.64 1.72
CA GLY A 47 8.61 -4.20 1.76
C GLY A 47 8.87 -3.08 2.75
N ASN A 48 10.12 -2.62 2.76
CA ASN A 48 10.62 -1.63 3.68
C ASN A 48 10.58 -0.25 3.04
N VAL A 49 9.84 0.68 3.65
CA VAL A 49 9.67 2.05 3.15
C VAL A 49 10.13 3.06 4.19
N LEU A 50 10.71 4.17 3.73
CA LEU A 50 11.10 5.28 4.59
C LEU A 50 9.85 6.00 5.10
N THR A 51 9.60 5.92 6.40
CA THR A 51 8.36 6.43 7.04
C THR A 51 8.15 7.93 6.81
N SER A 52 9.23 8.70 6.78
CA SER A 52 9.19 10.16 6.53
C SER A 52 8.55 10.54 5.19
N LYS A 53 8.46 9.62 4.23
CA LYS A 53 7.89 9.88 2.90
C LYS A 53 6.43 9.47 2.75
N LEU A 54 5.90 8.67 3.67
CA LEU A 54 4.49 8.23 3.64
C LEU A 54 3.59 9.06 4.56
N GLU A 55 4.14 9.66 5.61
CA GLU A 55 3.38 10.49 6.57
C GLU A 55 2.97 11.86 5.99
N ASP A 56 3.70 12.37 4.99
CA ASP A 56 3.45 13.68 4.37
C ASP A 56 2.31 13.69 3.32
N GLU A 57 1.79 12.54 2.90
CA GLU A 57 0.85 12.44 1.75
C GLU A 57 -0.64 12.49 2.10
N ARG A 58 -0.99 12.84 3.35
CA ARG A 58 -2.39 13.19 3.67
C ARG A 58 -2.78 14.58 3.14
N ILE A 59 -1.86 15.30 2.49
CA ILE A 59 -2.14 16.57 1.82
C ILE A 59 -2.24 16.32 0.32
N GLU A 60 -3.49 16.10 -0.11
CA GLU A 60 -4.00 16.31 -1.47
C GLU A 60 -2.97 16.98 -2.40
N ARG A 61 -2.32 16.21 -3.29
CA ARG A 61 -1.43 16.73 -4.34
C ARG A 61 -2.25 17.51 -5.39
N LYS A 62 -2.95 18.56 -4.97
CA LYS A 62 -3.20 19.72 -5.83
C LYS A 62 -1.85 20.35 -6.10
N ARG A 63 -1.32 20.11 -7.30
CA ARG A 63 -0.12 20.74 -7.90
C ARG A 63 0.26 22.07 -7.24
N LYS A 64 1.05 22.04 -6.18
CA LYS A 64 1.85 23.19 -5.73
C LYS A 64 3.14 22.66 -5.14
N ARG A 65 4.20 22.81 -5.94
CA ARG A 65 5.59 22.83 -5.49
C ARG A 65 5.68 23.77 -4.28
N LYS A 66 5.94 23.23 -3.08
CA LYS A 66 6.77 23.88 -2.08
C LYS A 66 7.51 22.83 -1.28
N THR A 67 8.82 22.78 -1.52
CA THR A 67 9.82 22.07 -0.75
C THR A 67 9.82 22.61 0.68
N ALA A 68 9.44 21.78 1.66
CA ALA A 68 9.81 21.97 3.05
C ALA A 68 10.71 20.80 3.44
N LYS A 69 12.02 21.04 3.53
CA LYS A 69 12.97 20.07 4.08
C LYS A 69 12.77 20.04 5.60
N LEU A 70 12.14 19.00 6.11
CA LEU A 70 12.22 18.64 7.53
C LEU A 70 13.63 18.11 7.87
N PRO A 71 14.09 18.27 9.14
CA PRO A 71 15.44 17.91 9.52
C PRO A 71 15.66 16.40 9.43
N SER A 72 16.75 16.05 8.75
CA SER A 72 17.28 14.71 8.58
C SER A 72 17.89 14.20 9.89
N ASP A 73 17.07 13.75 10.83
CA ASP A 73 17.56 12.93 11.93
C ASP A 73 16.63 11.74 12.16
N LYS A 74 17.13 10.58 11.71
CA LYS A 74 16.53 9.22 11.75
C LYS A 74 15.45 8.96 10.71
N GLN A 75 15.88 8.79 9.45
CA GLN A 75 15.11 8.03 8.46
C GLN A 75 14.91 6.60 8.98
N GLN A 76 13.76 6.36 9.61
CA GLN A 76 13.40 5.03 10.07
C GLN A 76 12.71 4.31 8.91
N SER A 77 13.28 3.20 8.47
CA SER A 77 12.58 2.30 7.55
C SER A 77 11.56 1.50 8.34
N ALA A 78 10.32 1.44 7.88
CA ALA A 78 9.28 0.58 8.42
C ALA A 78 8.88 -0.47 7.39
N TYR A 79 8.62 -1.67 7.89
CA TYR A 79 8.02 -2.72 7.08
C TYR A 79 6.54 -2.41 6.88
N CYS A 80 6.15 -2.29 5.61
CA CYS A 80 4.83 -1.89 5.17
C CYS A 80 4.29 -2.91 4.18
N CYS A 81 2.96 -3.00 4.10
CA CYS A 81 2.30 -3.65 2.99
C CYS A 81 1.33 -2.71 2.29
N PHE A 82 1.20 -2.86 0.98
CA PHE A 82 0.43 -2.01 0.09
C PHE A 82 -0.52 -2.89 -0.71
N VAL A 83 -1.79 -2.84 -0.36
CA VAL A 83 -2.87 -3.53 -1.08
C VAL A 83 -3.24 -2.70 -2.30
N VAL A 84 -3.03 -3.22 -3.50
CA VAL A 84 -3.29 -2.52 -4.75
C VAL A 84 -4.70 -2.85 -5.24
N LEU A 85 -5.58 -1.85 -5.26
CA LEU A 85 -6.89 -1.99 -5.89
C LEU A 85 -6.80 -1.64 -7.37
N PRO A 86 -7.33 -2.50 -8.27
CA PRO A 86 -7.39 -2.19 -9.69
C PRO A 86 -8.33 -1.00 -9.94
N ALA A 87 -7.85 -0.02 -10.72
CA ALA A 87 -8.57 1.20 -11.10
C ALA A 87 -9.95 0.97 -11.76
N ILE A 88 -10.21 -0.25 -12.24
CA ILE A 88 -11.35 -0.59 -13.09
C ILE A 88 -12.66 -0.67 -12.29
N SER A 89 -12.63 -0.76 -10.97
CA SER A 89 -13.86 -0.69 -10.17
C SER A 89 -14.29 0.78 -10.06
N CYS A 90 -15.28 1.22 -10.85
CA CYS A 90 -15.96 2.50 -10.69
C CYS A 90 -16.25 2.73 -9.20
N SER A 91 -15.54 3.68 -8.58
CA SER A 91 -15.65 4.06 -7.16
C SER A 91 -15.86 2.86 -6.24
N PRO A 92 -14.78 2.13 -5.86
CA PRO A 92 -14.93 0.99 -4.97
C PRO A 92 -15.67 1.47 -3.72
N THR A 93 -16.87 0.92 -3.47
CA THR A 93 -17.57 1.21 -2.22
C THR A 93 -16.73 0.59 -1.10
N LEU A 94 -15.89 1.40 -0.47
CA LEU A 94 -15.02 1.01 0.63
C LEU A 94 -15.85 0.98 1.92
N SER A 95 -16.62 -0.09 2.09
CA SER A 95 -17.26 -0.37 3.38
C SER A 95 -16.21 -0.77 4.41
N ILE A 96 -16.46 -0.48 5.69
CA ILE A 96 -15.58 -0.89 6.81
C ILE A 96 -15.33 -2.41 6.76
N LYS A 97 -16.35 -3.21 6.43
CA LYS A 97 -16.22 -4.66 6.27
C LYS A 97 -15.24 -5.04 5.15
N ARG A 98 -15.26 -4.32 4.02
CA ARG A 98 -14.34 -4.56 2.91
C ARG A 98 -12.92 -4.17 3.28
N LEU A 99 -12.72 -3.04 3.97
CA LEU A 99 -11.40 -2.62 4.46
C LEU A 99 -10.81 -3.67 5.43
N GLN A 100 -11.62 -4.20 6.36
CA GLN A 100 -11.21 -5.28 7.26
C GLN A 100 -10.82 -6.55 6.52
N ARG A 101 -11.58 -6.95 5.49
CA ARG A 101 -11.25 -8.12 4.65
C ARG A 101 -9.94 -7.93 3.90
N LEU A 102 -9.75 -6.76 3.27
CA LEU A 102 -8.50 -6.44 2.56
C LEU A 102 -7.30 -6.53 3.51
N GLN A 103 -7.44 -6.02 4.74
CA GLN A 103 -6.40 -6.14 5.75
C GLN A 103 -6.15 -7.59 6.16
N GLN A 104 -7.19 -8.37 6.47
CA GLN A 104 -7.06 -9.79 6.79
C GLN A 104 -6.40 -10.60 5.67
N CYS A 105 -6.74 -10.31 4.41
CA CYS A 105 -6.10 -10.94 3.26
C CYS A 105 -4.61 -10.59 3.16
N ALA A 106 -4.25 -9.33 3.38
CA ALA A 106 -2.85 -8.90 3.40
C ALA A 106 -2.06 -9.51 4.57
N ASP A 107 -2.70 -9.77 5.71
CA ASP A 107 -2.09 -10.44 6.86
C ASP A 107 -1.93 -11.95 6.61
N ALA A 108 -2.93 -12.60 6.03
CA ALA A 108 -2.89 -14.03 5.72
C ALA A 108 -1.85 -14.42 4.66
N ASN A 109 -1.52 -13.49 3.75
CA ASN A 109 -0.55 -13.70 2.68
C ASN A 109 0.82 -13.08 2.98
N GLU A 110 1.04 -12.66 4.23
CA GLU A 110 2.31 -12.11 4.64
C GLU A 110 3.45 -13.15 4.54
N PRO A 111 4.60 -12.80 3.93
CA PRO A 111 5.74 -13.71 3.87
C PRO A 111 6.22 -14.14 5.26
N SER A 112 6.31 -15.45 5.49
CA SER A 112 6.61 -16.08 6.79
C SER A 112 7.94 -15.69 7.44
N LEU A 113 8.82 -15.02 6.71
CA LEU A 113 10.15 -14.60 7.15
C LEU A 113 10.15 -13.28 7.94
N VAL A 114 9.01 -12.58 8.04
CA VAL A 114 8.92 -11.27 8.68
C VAL A 114 7.86 -11.30 9.77
N SER A 115 8.28 -11.21 11.04
CA SER A 115 7.36 -11.05 12.17
C SER A 115 7.05 -9.57 12.33
N SER A 116 5.84 -9.16 11.97
CA SER A 116 5.52 -7.76 11.78
C SER A 116 4.45 -7.26 12.73
N ALA A 117 4.71 -7.38 14.04
CA ALA A 117 3.85 -6.80 15.07
C ALA A 117 3.61 -5.29 14.89
N ASN A 118 4.46 -4.60 14.11
CA ASN A 118 4.38 -3.17 13.80
C ASN A 118 4.19 -2.86 12.30
N LYS A 119 3.69 -3.82 11.50
CA LYS A 119 3.41 -3.57 10.08
C LYS A 119 2.38 -2.47 9.91
N ARG A 120 2.63 -1.54 8.99
CA ARG A 120 1.59 -0.62 8.51
C ARG A 120 1.01 -1.15 7.20
N THR A 121 -0.31 -1.28 7.15
CA THR A 121 -1.05 -1.68 5.95
C THR A 121 -1.59 -0.42 5.27
N PHE A 122 -1.31 -0.28 3.98
CA PHE A 122 -1.79 0.80 3.13
C PHE A 122 -2.68 0.23 2.03
N LEU A 123 -3.76 0.94 1.72
CA LEU A 123 -4.57 0.73 0.54
C LEU A 123 -4.08 1.68 -0.55
N SER A 124 -3.67 1.14 -1.69
CA SER A 124 -3.18 1.87 -2.85
C SER A 124 -4.25 1.87 -3.92
N ILE A 125 -4.72 3.05 -4.29
CA ILE A 125 -5.71 3.23 -5.35
C ILE A 125 -5.03 3.95 -6.50
N THR A 126 -5.11 3.35 -7.68
CA THR A 126 -4.65 3.95 -8.93
C THR A 126 -5.86 4.53 -9.66
N ASP A 127 -5.80 5.79 -10.05
CA ASP A 127 -6.79 6.45 -10.91
C ASP A 127 -6.07 7.19 -12.03
N ALA A 128 -5.91 6.51 -13.16
CA ALA A 128 -5.20 6.95 -14.35
C ALA A 128 -3.78 7.46 -14.07
N ALA A 129 -3.63 8.75 -13.75
CA ALA A 129 -2.33 9.39 -13.52
C ALA A 129 -2.04 9.65 -12.02
N ASN A 130 -2.95 9.27 -11.12
CA ASN A 130 -2.81 9.52 -9.69
C ASN A 130 -2.75 8.22 -8.91
N ILE A 131 -1.84 8.17 -7.94
CA ILE A 131 -1.72 7.09 -6.96
C ILE A 131 -2.07 7.71 -5.60
N SER A 132 -2.94 7.05 -4.85
CA SER A 132 -3.33 7.48 -3.51
C SER A 132 -3.14 6.35 -2.51
N TYR A 133 -2.46 6.64 -1.40
CA TYR A 133 -2.21 5.71 -0.32
C TYR A 133 -3.05 6.06 0.91
N TYR A 134 -3.87 5.10 1.38
CA TYR A 134 -4.67 5.25 2.59
C TYR A 134 -4.20 4.26 3.64
N VAL A 135 -3.84 4.74 4.83
CA VAL A 135 -3.51 3.85 5.95
C VAL A 135 -4.76 3.08 6.37
N LEU A 136 -4.70 1.76 6.30
CA LEU A 136 -5.69 0.89 6.93
C LEU A 136 -5.32 0.81 8.41
N GLN A 137 -5.99 1.63 9.23
CA GLN A 137 -5.86 1.50 10.67
C GLN A 137 -6.58 0.22 11.11
N THR A 138 -5.84 -0.68 11.76
CA THR A 138 -6.45 -1.68 12.63
C THR A 138 -7.43 -0.96 13.54
N PRO A 139 -8.68 -1.43 13.72
CA PRO A 139 -9.48 -0.92 14.82
C PRO A 139 -8.64 -1.14 16.08
N ALA A 140 -8.35 -0.05 16.79
CA ALA A 140 -7.78 -0.14 18.13
C ALA A 140 -8.71 -1.09 18.89
N ILE A 141 -8.19 -2.25 19.29
CA ILE A 141 -8.84 -3.05 20.31
C ILE A 141 -8.78 -2.15 21.55
N LEU A 142 -9.86 -1.41 21.79
CA LEU A 142 -10.05 -0.71 23.05
C LEU A 142 -10.09 -1.80 24.13
N PRO A 143 -9.27 -1.69 25.18
CA PRO A 143 -9.34 -2.59 26.32
C PRO A 143 -10.71 -2.52 27.02
#